data_AF-A0A936JIT8-F1
#
_entry.id   AF-A0A936JIT8-F1
#
_cell.length_a   1.000
_cell.length_b   1.000
_cell.length_c   1.000
_cell.angle_alpha   90.00
_cell.angle_beta   90.00
_cell.angle_gamma   90.00
#
_symmetry.space_group_name_H-M   'P 1'
#
loop_
_entity.id
_entity.type
_entity.pdbx_description
1 polymer ?
#
loop_
_entity_poly.entity_id
_entity_poly.type
_entity_poly.pdbx_seq_one_letter_code
_entity_poly.pdbx_strand_id
1 'polypeptide(L)' 'METVLLQINNAKAYKLLEDLEDLDIITVLQKSSQSSQKLSEKYAGKLPSDIAEALQQFVTQGRKEWNDRSI' A
#
# COMPACT_ATOMS: atom_id res chain seq x y z
N MET A 1 -13.97 -31.25 -11.13
CA MET A 1 -13.75 -29.80 -11.26
C MET A 1 -12.27 -29.61 -11.52
N GLU A 2 -11.91 -28.99 -12.64
CA GLU A 2 -10.52 -28.67 -12.99
C GLU A 2 -10.31 -27.18 -12.82
N THR A 3 -9.22 -26.80 -12.16
CA THR A 3 -8.87 -25.41 -11.92
C THR A 3 -7.70 -25.05 -12.83
N VAL A 4 -7.90 -24.08 -13.71
CA VAL A 4 -6.88 -23.61 -14.66
C VAL A 4 -6.40 -22.22 -14.23
N LEU A 5 -5.09 -22.04 -14.11
CA LEU A 5 -4.46 -20.75 -13.86
C LEU A 5 -4.29 -20.00 -15.19
N LEU A 6 -4.87 -18.80 -15.27
CA LEU A 6 -4.83 -17.94 -16.46
C LEU A 6 -4.01 -16.69 -16.15
N GLN A 7 -3.00 -16.41 -16.97
CA GLN A 7 -2.24 -15.17 -16.89
C GLN A 7 -2.77 -14.14 -17.89
N ILE A 8 -3.16 -12.97 -17.38
CA ILE A 8 -3.70 -11.88 -18.19
C ILE A 8 -2.53 -10.99 -18.66
N ASN A 9 -2.29 -10.94 -19.97
CA ASN A 9 -1.22 -10.12 -20.56
C ASN A 9 -1.71 -8.76 -21.10
N ASN A 10 -3.02 -8.53 -21.15
CA ASN A 10 -3.60 -7.31 -21.71
C ASN A 10 -4.79 -6.83 -20.88
N ALA A 11 -4.80 -5.55 -20.52
CA ALA A 11 -5.90 -4.94 -19.77
C ALA A 11 -7.26 -5.01 -20.48
N LYS A 12 -7.30 -5.11 -21.82
CA LYS A 12 -8.56 -5.30 -22.57
C LYS A 12 -9.20 -6.68 -22.32
N ALA A 13 -8.42 -7.68 -21.94
CA ALA A 13 -8.93 -9.01 -21.66
C ALA A 13 -9.73 -9.08 -20.35
N TYR A 14 -9.62 -8.06 -19.48
CA TYR A 14 -10.45 -7.99 -18.27
C TYR A 14 -11.95 -7.93 -18.58
N LYS A 15 -12.37 -7.15 -19.59
CA LYS A 15 -13.78 -7.09 -19.99
C LYS A 15 -14.28 -8.44 -20.48
N LEU A 16 -13.48 -9.15 -21.28
CA LEU A 16 -13.83 -10.48 -21.75
C LEU A 16 -13.95 -11.50 -20.61
N LEU A 17 -13.17 -11.34 -19.55
CA LEU A 17 -13.28 -12.20 -18.36
C LEU A 17 -14.52 -11.86 -17.54
N GLU A 18 -14.86 -10.58 -17.42
CA GLU A 18 -16.11 -10.11 -16.80
C GLU A 18 -17.32 -10.66 -17.57
N ASP A 19 -17.31 -10.57 -18.91
CA ASP A 19 -18.35 -11.14 -19.77
C ASP A 19 -18.45 -12.67 -19.64
N LEU A 20 -17.33 -13.38 -19.43
CA LEU A 20 -17.29 -14.83 -19.24
C LEU A 20 -17.71 -15.25 -17.81
N GLU A 21 -17.48 -14.40 -16.82
CA GLU A 21 -17.95 -14.56 -15.44
C GLU A 21 -19.47 -14.34 -15.36
N ASP A 22 -20.00 -13.34 -16.06
CA ASP A 22 -21.45 -13.09 -16.21
C ASP A 22 -22.19 -14.26 -16.87
N LEU A 23 -21.50 -15.05 -17.70
CA LEU A 23 -22.03 -16.26 -18.34
C LEU A 23 -21.81 -17.54 -17.51
N ASP A 24 -21.29 -17.43 -16.28
CA ASP A 24 -20.95 -18.55 -15.37
C ASP A 24 -19.95 -19.57 -15.97
N ILE A 25 -19.17 -19.18 -16.98
CA ILE A 25 -18.21 -20.07 -17.66
C ILE A 25 -16.90 -20.15 -16.88
N ILE A 26 -16.49 -19.05 -16.25
CA ILE A 26 -15.27 -18.96 -15.46
C ILE A 26 -15.57 -18.34 -14.10
N THR A 27 -14.83 -18.76 -13.09
CA THR A 27 -14.83 -18.13 -11.76
C THR A 27 -13.41 -17.72 -11.43
N VAL A 28 -13.17 -16.43 -11.17
CA VAL A 28 -11.82 -15.92 -10.88
C VAL A 28 -11.44 -16.27 -9.44
N LEU A 29 -10.73 -17.39 -9.25
CA LEU A 29 -10.43 -17.95 -7.93
C LEU A 29 -9.35 -17.20 -7.13
N GLN A 30 -8.45 -16.47 -7.79
CA GLN A 30 -7.47 -15.64 -7.10
C GLN A 30 -7.19 -14.36 -7.87
N LYS A 31 -7.79 -13.26 -7.41
CA LYS A 31 -7.19 -11.94 -7.58
C LYS A 31 -5.95 -11.95 -6.70
N SER A 32 -4.77 -12.13 -7.27
CA SER A 32 -3.52 -11.85 -6.55
C SER A 32 -3.48 -10.35 -6.26
N SER A 33 -4.25 -9.91 -5.26
CA SER A 33 -4.00 -8.66 -4.59
C SER A 33 -2.62 -8.83 -3.99
N GLN A 34 -1.62 -8.34 -4.71
CA GLN A 34 -0.30 -8.09 -4.18
C GLN A 34 -0.53 -7.49 -2.81
N SER A 35 -0.23 -8.27 -1.76
CA SER A 35 -0.55 -7.90 -0.39
C SER A 35 -0.04 -6.49 -0.21
N SER A 36 -0.95 -5.55 0.07
CA SER A 36 -0.61 -4.15 0.29
C SER A 36 0.55 -4.14 1.27
N GLN A 37 1.77 -3.92 0.77
CA GLN A 37 2.97 -3.95 1.59
C GLN A 37 2.68 -3.00 2.73
N LYS A 38 2.76 -3.49 3.98
CA LYS A 38 2.41 -2.65 5.12
C LYS A 38 3.31 -1.44 5.01
N LEU A 39 2.73 -0.24 5.01
CA LEU A 39 3.47 1.00 4.79
C LEU A 39 4.64 1.13 5.77
N SER A 40 4.48 0.56 6.98
CA SER A 40 5.54 0.39 7.97
C SER A 40 6.78 -0.30 7.40
N GLU A 41 6.64 -1.39 6.65
CA GLU A 41 7.75 -2.12 6.03
C GLU A 41 8.35 -1.34 4.86
N LYS A 42 7.54 -0.58 4.12
CA LYS A 42 8.00 0.25 3.00
C LYS A 42 8.87 1.43 3.44
N TYR A 43 8.64 1.97 4.64
CA TYR A 43 9.31 3.17 5.14
C TYR A 43 10.26 2.90 6.32
N ALA A 44 10.30 1.67 6.86
CA ALA A 44 11.29 1.27 7.86
C ALA A 44 12.72 1.46 7.32
N GLY A 45 13.57 2.14 8.10
CA GLY A 45 14.98 2.36 7.77
C GLY A 45 15.27 3.36 6.65
N LYS A 46 14.25 3.98 6.03
CA LYS A 46 14.45 5.03 5.00
C LYS A 46 14.87 6.38 5.57
N LEU A 47 14.62 6.61 6.86
CA LEU A 47 15.05 7.81 7.55
C LEU A 47 16.28 7.46 8.40
N PRO A 48 17.47 8.04 8.11
CA PRO A 48 18.65 7.89 8.94
C PRO A 48 18.36 8.36 10.37
N SER A 49 18.85 7.63 11.36
CA SER A 49 18.61 7.96 12.78
C SER A 49 19.06 9.37 13.13
N ASP A 50 20.17 9.85 12.56
CA ASP A 50 20.70 11.18 12.84
C ASP A 50 19.74 12.31 12.38
N ILE A 51 19.08 12.12 11.24
CA ILE A 51 18.08 13.08 10.72
C ILE A 51 16.79 12.99 11.51
N ALA A 52 16.39 11.79 11.92
CA ALA A 52 15.22 11.59 12.76
C ALA A 52 15.38 12.30 14.12
N GLU A 53 16.56 12.20 14.74
CA GLU A 53 16.87 12.86 16.00
C GLU A 53 16.90 14.38 15.86
N ALA A 54 17.54 14.92 14.80
CA ALA A 54 17.58 16.36 14.55
C ALA A 54 16.17 16.95 14.34
N LEU A 55 15.31 16.26 13.56
CA LEU A 55 13.92 16.67 13.36
C LEU A 55 13.11 16.60 14.66
N GLN A 56 13.31 15.55 15.46
CA GLN A 56 12.63 15.40 16.73
C GLN A 56 13.04 16.51 17.71
N GLN A 57 14.32 16.89 17.74
CA GLN A 57 14.82 17.99 18.55
C GLN A 57 14.22 19.33 18.10
N PHE A 58 14.18 19.60 16.79
CA PHE A 58 13.58 20.82 16.25
C PHE A 58 12.09 20.94 16.61
N VAL A 59 11.33 19.86 16.46
CA VAL A 59 9.90 19.83 16.84
C VAL A 59 9.73 20.00 18.34
N THR A 60 10.59 19.38 19.16
CA THR A 60 10.54 19.51 20.61
C THR A 60 10.83 20.95 21.06
N GLN A 61 11.82 21.59 20.44
CA GLN A 61 12.14 23.00 20.70
C GLN A 61 10.98 23.92 20.32
N GLY A 62 10.39 23.74 19.13
CA GLY A 62 9.22 24.52 18.71
C GLY A 62 8.00 24.33 19.62
N ARG A 63 7.76 23.10 20.11
CA ARG A 63 6.70 22.83 21.10
C ARG A 63 6.97 23.48 22.45
N LYS A 64 8.24 23.49 22.88
CA LYS A 64 8.65 24.16 24.11
C LYS A 64 8.45 25.67 24.00
N GLU A 65 8.88 26.28 22.90
CA GLU A 65 8.66 27.70 22.62
C GLU A 65 7.18 28.07 22.53
N TRP A 66 6.35 27.17 22.01
CA TRP A 66 4.90 27.34 21.96
C TRP A 66 4.25 27.24 23.35
N ASN A 67 4.71 26.32 24.20
CA ASN A 67 4.21 26.16 25.57
C ASN A 67 4.72 27.26 26.53
N ASP A 68 5.94 27.75 26.32
CA ASP A 68 6.52 28.87 27.08
C ASP A 68 5.91 30.23 26.68
N ARG A 69 5.20 30.30 25.53
CA ARG A 69 4.24 31.38 25.25
C ARG A 69 2.97 31.18 26.10
N SER A 70 3.11 31.21 27.41
CA SER A 70 1.99 31.47 28.31
C SER A 70 1.55 32.91 28.11
N ILE A 71 0.31 33.08 27.63
CA ILE A 71 -0.44 34.35 27.70
C ILE A 71 -0.73 34.66 29.16
#